data_AF-A0A944V2M5-F1
#
_entry.id   AF-A0A944V2M5-F1
#
_cell.length_a   1.000
_cell.length_b   1.000
_cell.length_c   1.000
_cell.angle_alpha   90.00
_cell.angle_beta   90.00
_cell.angle_gamma   90.00
#
_symmetry.space_group_name_H-M   'P 1'
#
loop_
_entity.id
_entity.type
_entity.pdbx_description
1 polymer ?
#
loop_
_entity_poly.entity_id
_entity_poly.type
_entity_poly.pdbx_seq_one_letter_code
_entity_poly.pdbx_strand_id
1 'polypeptide(L)' 'MESAFSIAIKAFSSILELRDPYTASHQKRVAKIAVAIAKKMNLPDERIKQLNVAALLHDIGKMQIPADILAKPGKS' A
#
# COMPACT_ATOMS: atom_id res chain seq x y z
N MET A 1 2.10 -17.94 14.94
CA MET A 1 1.96 -16.63 15.62
C MET A 1 2.25 -15.56 14.57
N GLU A 2 1.39 -14.57 14.37
CA GLU A 2 1.75 -13.44 13.50
C GLU A 2 2.91 -12.67 14.12
N SER A 3 3.88 -12.23 13.31
CA SER A 3 4.98 -11.42 13.80
C SER A 3 4.50 -10.02 14.19
N ALA A 4 5.15 -9.39 15.17
CA ALA A 4 4.89 -8.00 15.54
C ALA A 4 4.98 -7.06 14.32
N PHE A 5 5.86 -7.37 13.37
CA PHE A 5 5.96 -6.67 12.10
C PHE A 5 4.68 -6.77 11.27
N SER A 6 4.12 -7.98 11.06
CA SER A 6 2.86 -8.18 10.32
C SER A 6 1.70 -7.38 10.94
N ILE A 7 1.62 -7.35 12.27
CA ILE A 7 0.61 -6.59 13.01
C ILE A 7 0.76 -5.09 12.73
N ALA A 8 1.99 -4.57 12.77
CA ALA A 8 2.25 -3.17 12.48
C ALA A 8 1.84 -2.77 11.06
N ILE A 9 2.17 -3.60 10.04
CA ILE A 9 1.78 -3.33 8.65
C ILE A 9 0.26 -3.26 8.49
N LYS A 10 -0.47 -4.18 9.11
CA LYS A 10 -1.95 -4.17 9.08
C LYS A 10 -2.53 -2.95 9.78
N ALA A 11 -1.97 -2.55 10.91
CA ALA A 11 -2.39 -1.36 11.63
C ALA A 11 -2.19 -0.09 10.78
N PHE A 12 -1.01 0.09 10.18
CA PHE A 12 -0.75 1.23 9.29
C PHE A 12 -1.65 1.25 8.06
N SER A 13 -1.85 0.08 7.42
CA SER A 13 -2.77 -0.03 6.28
C SER A 13 -4.21 0.35 6.67
N SER A 14 -4.64 0.03 7.90
CA SER A 14 -5.98 0.35 8.38
C SER A 14 -6.14 1.84 8.70
N ILE A 15 -5.10 2.47 9.27
CA ILE A 15 -5.08 3.92 9.54
C ILE A 15 -5.12 4.72 8.23
N LEU A 16 -4.39 4.27 7.20
CA LEU A 16 -4.43 4.86 5.86
C LEU A 16 -5.84 4.77 5.26
N GLU A 17 -6.50 3.62 5.40
CA GLU A 17 -7.86 3.38 4.92
C GLU A 17 -8.92 4.24 5.62
N LEU A 18 -8.76 4.51 6.92
CA LEU A 18 -9.64 5.42 7.66
C LEU A 18 -9.50 6.88 7.21
N ARG A 19 -8.28 7.30 6.86
CA ARG A 19 -8.00 8.68 6.46
C ARG A 19 -8.40 8.96 5.01
N ASP A 20 -8.23 7.98 4.15
CA ASP A 20 -8.56 8.08 2.73
C ASP A 20 -9.05 6.71 2.22
N PRO A 21 -10.38 6.48 2.29
CA PRO A 21 -10.98 5.23 1.83
C PRO A 21 -10.76 4.96 0.34
N TYR A 22 -10.54 6.01 -0.47
CA TYR A 22 -10.32 5.90 -1.91
C TYR A 22 -8.93 5.31 -2.21
N THR A 23 -7.89 5.74 -1.50
CA THR A 23 -6.53 5.23 -1.70
C THR A 23 -6.32 3.81 -1.17
N ALA A 24 -7.03 3.37 -0.13
CA ALA A 24 -6.88 1.99 0.36
C ALA A 24 -7.31 0.93 -0.67
N SER A 25 -8.41 1.18 -1.36
CA SER A 25 -8.87 0.31 -2.46
C SER A 25 -7.87 0.32 -3.62
N HIS A 26 -7.30 1.48 -3.94
CA HIS A 26 -6.25 1.63 -4.96
C HIS A 26 -4.97 0.87 -4.60
N GLN A 27 -4.42 1.07 -3.40
CA GLN A 27 -3.21 0.40 -2.91
C GLN A 27 -3.36 -1.12 -2.90
N LYS A 28 -4.51 -1.64 -2.45
CA LYS A 28 -4.81 -3.09 -2.48
C LYS A 28 -4.83 -3.63 -3.92
N ARG A 29 -5.38 -2.88 -4.88
CA ARG A 29 -5.35 -3.27 -6.31
C ARG A 29 -3.94 -3.27 -6.88
N VAL A 30 -3.16 -2.22 -6.60
CA VAL A 30 -1.76 -2.12 -7.04
C VAL A 30 -0.92 -3.26 -6.48
N ALA A 31 -1.03 -3.57 -5.18
CA ALA A 31 -0.32 -4.67 -4.54
C ALA A 31 -0.67 -6.03 -5.18
N LYS A 32 -1.96 -6.28 -5.46
CA LYS A 32 -2.40 -7.50 -6.16
C LYS A 32 -1.78 -7.63 -7.56
N ILE A 33 -1.76 -6.55 -8.33
CA ILE A 33 -1.16 -6.54 -9.69
C ILE A 33 0.35 -6.76 -9.61
N ALA A 34 1.04 -6.07 -8.71
CA ALA A 34 2.48 -6.22 -8.51
C ALA A 34 2.88 -7.65 -8.14
N VAL A 35 2.13 -8.28 -7.22
CA VAL A 35 2.34 -9.70 -6.85
C VAL A 35 2.09 -10.62 -8.04
N ALA A 36 1.05 -10.39 -8.83
CA ALA A 36 0.75 -11.20 -10.01
C ALA A 36 1.88 -11.12 -11.06
N ILE A 37 2.41 -9.93 -11.32
CA ILE A 37 3.56 -9.72 -12.21
C ILE A 37 4.81 -10.43 -11.66
N ALA A 38 5.12 -10.24 -10.37
CA ALA A 38 6.28 -10.86 -9.74
C ALA A 38 6.25 -12.39 -9.77
N LYS A 39 5.06 -12.99 -9.59
CA LYS A 39 4.85 -14.43 -9.76
C LYS A 39 5.10 -14.87 -11.20
N LYS A 40 4.61 -14.12 -12.20
CA LYS A 40 4.87 -14.41 -13.62
C LYS A 40 6.35 -14.28 -14.00
N MET A 41 7.11 -13.47 -13.27
CA MET A 41 8.55 -13.33 -13.42
C MET A 41 9.36 -14.39 -12.66
N ASN A 42 8.71 -15.35 -11.98
CA ASN A 42 9.35 -16.37 -11.15
C ASN A 42 10.29 -15.79 -10.08
N LEU A 43 9.94 -14.65 -9.50
CA LEU A 43 10.70 -14.09 -8.39
C LEU A 43 10.58 -14.99 -7.14
N PRO A 44 11.61 -15.02 -6.27
CA PRO A 44 11.54 -15.77 -5.02
C PRO A 44 10.39 -15.30 -4.13
N ASP A 45 9.75 -16.23 -3.43
CA ASP A 45 8.60 -15.94 -2.55
C ASP A 45 8.91 -14.87 -1.49
N GLU A 46 10.14 -14.83 -1.00
CA GLU A 46 10.58 -13.80 -0.07
C GLU A 46 10.53 -12.39 -0.69
N ARG A 47 10.95 -12.26 -1.95
CA ARG A 47 10.88 -11.00 -2.71
C ARG A 47 9.44 -10.62 -3.00
N ILE A 48 8.58 -11.59 -3.28
CA ILE A 48 7.14 -11.36 -3.49
C ILE A 48 6.48 -10.85 -2.19
N LYS A 49 6.83 -11.43 -1.04
CA LYS A 49 6.34 -10.97 0.27
C LYS A 49 6.77 -9.53 0.56
N GLN A 50 8.04 -9.22 0.34
CA GLN A 50 8.57 -7.86 0.51
C GLN A 50 7.89 -6.86 -0.44
N LEU A 51 7.72 -7.23 -1.71
CA LEU A 51 7.03 -6.43 -2.72
C LEU A 51 5.59 -6.12 -2.32
N ASN A 52 4.86 -7.12 -1.81
CA ASN A 52 3.49 -6.94 -1.36
C ASN A 52 3.40 -5.91 -0.22
N VAL A 53 4.30 -6.00 0.77
CA VAL A 53 4.36 -5.03 1.87
C VAL A 53 4.70 -3.63 1.37
N ALA A 54 5.70 -3.52 0.49
CA ALA A 54 6.09 -2.24 -0.10
C ALA A 54 4.96 -1.61 -0.90
N ALA A 55 4.24 -2.39 -1.71
CA ALA A 55 3.12 -1.90 -2.52
C ALA A 55 1.93 -1.41 -1.67
N LEU A 56 1.63 -2.09 -0.55
CA LEU A 56 0.59 -1.66 0.38
C LEU A 56 0.94 -0.34 1.09
N LEU A 57 2.22 -0.06 1.29
CA LEU A 57 2.69 1.10 2.06
C LEU A 57 3.34 2.19 1.23
N HIS A 58 3.42 2.07 -0.10
CA HIS A 58 4.20 2.99 -0.95
C HIS A 58 3.80 4.46 -0.79
N ASP A 59 2.54 4.71 -0.42
CA ASP A 59 1.94 6.03 -0.27
C ASP A 59 1.81 6.46 1.21
N ILE A 60 2.42 5.75 2.15
CA ILE A 60 2.35 6.08 3.59
C ILE A 60 2.84 7.50 3.90
N GLY A 61 3.79 8.01 3.11
CA GLY A 61 4.32 9.38 3.24
C GLY A 61 3.29 10.48 2.95
N LYS A 62 2.19 10.16 2.22
CA LYS A 62 1.11 11.12 1.96
C LYS A 62 0.30 11.45 3.22
N MET A 63 0.47 10.70 4.31
CA MET A 63 -0.13 11.05 5.61
C MET A 63 0.38 12.37 6.20
N GLN A 64 1.52 12.89 5.80
CA GLN A 64 1.96 14.20 6.30
C GLN A 64 1.40 15.37 5.47
N ILE A 65 0.73 15.09 4.35
CA ILE A 65 0.18 16.11 3.47
C ILE A 65 -1.23 16.51 3.96
N PRO A 66 -1.52 17.81 4.12
CA PRO A 66 -2.86 18.32 4.39
C PRO A 66 -3.88 17.85 3.33
N ALA A 67 -5.08 17.47 3.76
CA ALA A 67 -6.12 16.94 2.88
C ALA A 67 -6.47 17.92 1.73
N ASP A 68 -6.45 19.23 2.01
CA ASP A 68 -6.74 20.29 1.03
C ASP A 68 -5.69 20.39 -0.10
N ILE A 69 -4.48 19.87 0.13
CA ILE A 69 -3.43 19.78 -0.89
C ILE A 69 -3.57 18.47 -1.68
N LEU A 70 -3.95 17.38 -1.02
CA LEU A 70 -4.22 16.07 -1.64
C LEU A 70 -5.44 16.08 -2.56
N ALA A 71 -6.48 16.82 -2.20
CA ALA A 71 -7.75 16.90 -2.93
C ALA A 71 -7.77 18.01 -3.99
N LYS A 72 -6.65 18.70 -4.23
CA LYS A 72 -6.60 19.75 -5.25
C LYS A 72 -6.82 19.13 -6.64
N PRO A 73 -7.89 19.51 -7.38
CA PRO A 73 -8.07 19.02 -8.73
C PRO A 73 -6.86 19.47 -9.55
N GLY A 74 -6.14 18.50 -10.10
CA GLY A 74 -5.06 18.78 -11.04
C GLY A 74 -5.61 19.62 -12.18
N LYS A 75 -5.01 20.79 -12.45
CA LYS A 75 -5.25 21.49 -13.70
C LYS A 75 -4.74 20.58 -14.81
N SER A 76 -5.66 20.01 -15.58
CA SER A 76 -5.38 19.36 -16.87
C SER A 76 -5.35 20.42 -17.95
#